data_AF-A0A2G6DLZ8-F1
#
_entry.id   AF-A0A2G6DLZ8-F1
#
_cell.length_a   1.000
_cell.length_b   1.000
_cell.length_c   1.000
_cell.angle_alpha   90.00
_cell.angle_beta   90.00
_cell.angle_gamma   90.00
#
_symmetry.space_group_name_H-M   'P 1'
#
loop_
_entity.id
_entity.type
_entity.pdbx_description
1 polymer ?
#
loop_
_entity_poly.entity_id
_entity_poly.type
_entity_poly.pdbx_seq_one_letter_code
_entity_poly.pdbx_strand_id
1 'polypeptide(L)'
;MGSDYLVNQVFRRLMFIAAGINARVLNMTRRAWTALVAGAVFVLCLALVLLIPVPFVAWEPGNSYNVFGKHDDKPLIEVSGLDTYPVTGSLHLTTVSVTSVDSELTLPMAVADYWLKDRDVLPRDSIYPPGKSAAKVKEEEVQMMDTSQNDAIVAALRAAGQPV
;
A
#
# COMPACT_ATOMS: atom_id res chain seq x y z
N MET A 1 53.98 -7.29 -15.85
CA MET A 1 54.50 -8.32 -14.93
C MET A 1 53.99 -8.21 -13.47
N GLY A 2 53.07 -7.28 -13.13
CA GLY A 2 52.61 -7.05 -11.74
C GLY A 2 51.15 -7.39 -11.42
N SER A 3 50.32 -7.71 -12.42
CA SER A 3 48.88 -8.01 -12.24
C SER A 3 48.64 -9.40 -11.65
N ASP A 4 49.44 -10.38 -12.06
CA ASP A 4 49.24 -11.78 -11.71
C ASP A 4 49.56 -12.09 -10.24
N TYR A 5 50.42 -11.28 -9.61
CA TYR A 5 50.76 -11.41 -8.19
C TYR A 5 49.63 -10.97 -7.26
N LEU A 6 48.87 -9.93 -7.63
CA LEU A 6 47.77 -9.42 -6.83
C LEU A 6 46.56 -10.36 -6.84
N VAL A 7 46.23 -10.93 -8.01
CA VAL A 7 45.15 -11.90 -8.15
C VAL A 7 45.43 -13.14 -7.30
N ASN A 8 46.66 -13.65 -7.34
CA ASN A 8 47.04 -14.84 -6.58
C ASN A 8 47.05 -14.59 -5.06
N GLN A 9 47.41 -13.37 -4.63
CA GLN A 9 47.43 -12.99 -3.22
C GLN A 9 46.01 -12.83 -2.65
N VAL A 10 45.07 -12.28 -3.43
CA VAL A 10 43.65 -12.18 -3.06
C VAL A 10 43.01 -13.57 -3.00
N PHE A 11 43.28 -14.43 -3.99
CA PHE A 11 42.76 -15.80 -4.02
C PHE A 11 43.25 -16.61 -2.81
N ARG A 12 44.55 -16.47 -2.47
CA ARG A 12 45.15 -17.14 -1.33
C ARG A 12 44.58 -16.61 0.00
N ARG A 13 44.31 -15.31 0.12
CA ARG A 13 43.62 -14.74 1.30
C ARG A 13 42.17 -15.21 1.43
N LEU A 14 41.43 -15.29 0.32
CA LEU A 14 40.06 -15.84 0.30
C LEU A 14 40.05 -17.31 0.71
N MET A 15 41.00 -18.11 0.23
CA MET A 15 41.13 -19.51 0.59
C MET A 15 41.47 -19.69 2.08
N PHE A 16 42.33 -18.83 2.65
CA PHE A 16 42.63 -18.85 4.09
C PHE A 16 41.42 -18.44 4.96
N ILE A 17 40.61 -17.48 4.51
CA ILE A 17 39.37 -17.08 5.20
C ILE A 17 38.36 -18.23 5.16
N ALA A 18 38.16 -18.85 4.00
CA ALA A 18 37.26 -20.00 3.84
C ALA A 18 37.72 -21.22 4.67
N ALA A 19 39.03 -21.49 4.69
CA ALA A 19 39.61 -22.57 5.50
C ALA A 19 39.50 -22.29 7.01
N GLY A 20 39.66 -21.04 7.44
CA GLY A 20 39.49 -20.62 8.85
C GLY A 20 38.04 -20.73 9.34
N ILE A 21 37.07 -20.50 8.47
CA ILE A 21 35.64 -20.71 8.75
C ILE A 21 35.36 -22.21 8.94
N ASN A 22 35.86 -23.06 8.03
CA ASN A 22 35.67 -24.52 8.13
C ASN A 22 36.35 -25.11 9.38
N ALA A 23 37.55 -24.67 9.73
CA ALA A 23 38.26 -25.14 10.93
C ALA A 23 37.54 -24.77 12.25
N ARG A 24 36.84 -23.62 12.29
CA ARG A 24 36.01 -23.22 13.44
C ARG A 24 34.74 -24.04 13.56
N VAL A 25 34.09 -24.36 12.44
CA VAL A 25 32.87 -25.18 12.40
C VAL A 25 33.15 -26.64 12.82
N LEU A 26 34.33 -27.16 12.48
CA LEU A 26 34.79 -28.51 12.85
C LEU A 26 35.16 -28.68 14.33
N ASN A 27 35.40 -27.59 15.07
CA ASN A 27 35.82 -27.61 16.49
C ASN A 27 34.73 -27.10 17.45
N MET A 28 33.46 -27.17 17.02
CA MET A 28 32.33 -26.56 17.71
C MET A 28 31.59 -27.63 18.54
N THR A 29 31.46 -27.42 19.85
CA THR A 29 30.74 -28.35 20.74
C THR A 29 29.31 -28.57 20.26
N ARG A 30 28.75 -29.78 20.42
CA ARG A 30 27.37 -30.11 20.00
C ARG A 30 26.34 -29.08 20.46
N ARG A 31 26.56 -28.46 21.62
CA ARG A 31 25.73 -27.40 22.21
C ARG A 31 25.73 -26.10 21.39
N ALA A 32 26.88 -25.70 20.85
CA ALA A 32 26.99 -24.53 19.98
C ALA A 32 26.34 -24.78 18.61
N TRP A 33 26.43 -26.01 18.09
CA TRP A 33 25.72 -26.42 16.87
C TRP A 33 24.19 -26.40 17.07
N THR A 34 23.67 -26.96 18.16
CA THR A 34 22.22 -26.90 18.45
C THR A 34 21.74 -25.47 18.67
N ALA A 35 22.57 -24.61 19.28
CA ALA A 35 22.24 -23.20 19.48
C ALA A 35 22.20 -22.43 18.14
N LEU A 36 23.13 -22.69 17.22
CA LEU A 36 23.11 -22.09 15.88
C LEU A 36 21.93 -22.56 15.04
N VAL A 37 21.64 -23.86 15.06
CA VAL A 37 20.48 -24.42 14.33
C VAL A 37 19.18 -23.86 14.91
N ALA A 38 19.03 -23.82 16.24
CA ALA A 38 17.87 -23.23 16.88
C ALA A 38 17.73 -21.73 16.56
N GLY A 39 18.83 -20.98 16.56
CA GLY A 39 18.85 -19.57 16.17
C GLY A 39 18.46 -19.36 14.71
N ALA A 40 18.97 -20.18 13.79
CA ALA A 40 18.62 -20.10 12.37
C ALA A 40 17.13 -20.43 12.13
N VAL A 41 16.59 -21.45 12.79
CA VAL A 41 15.16 -21.80 12.73
C VAL A 41 14.31 -20.67 13.31
N PHE A 42 14.73 -20.06 14.42
CA PHE A 42 14.02 -18.94 15.03
C PHE A 42 13.95 -17.73 14.11
N VAL A 43 15.08 -17.35 13.48
CA VAL A 43 15.13 -16.26 12.50
C VAL A 43 14.25 -16.57 11.28
N LEU A 44 14.26 -17.82 10.82
CA LEU A 44 13.41 -18.26 9.71
C LEU A 44 11.92 -18.16 10.04
N CYS A 45 11.50 -18.60 11.24
CA CYS A 45 10.12 -18.46 11.70
C CYS A 45 9.72 -16.98 11.83
N LEU A 46 10.59 -16.13 12.37
CA LEU A 46 10.36 -14.68 12.44
C LEU A 46 10.18 -14.08 11.05
N ALA A 47 11.04 -14.44 10.09
CA ALA A 47 10.91 -13.99 8.72
C ALA A 47 9.57 -14.42 8.13
N LEU A 48 9.17 -15.68 8.28
CA LEU A 48 7.88 -16.17 7.79
C LEU A 48 6.70 -15.39 8.39
N VAL A 49 6.70 -15.13 9.70
CA VAL A 49 5.63 -14.35 10.35
C VAL A 49 5.57 -12.92 9.81
N LEU A 50 6.72 -12.27 9.61
CA LEU A 50 6.76 -10.89 9.10
C LEU A 50 6.39 -10.78 7.62
N LEU A 51 6.64 -11.82 6.83
CA LEU A 51 6.37 -11.86 5.39
C LEU A 51 4.96 -12.36 5.05
N ILE A 52 4.24 -12.99 5.99
CA ILE A 52 2.86 -13.44 5.74
C ILE A 52 1.92 -12.22 5.71
N PRO A 53 1.15 -12.04 4.63
CA PRO A 53 0.17 -10.97 4.52
C PRO A 53 -1.00 -11.20 5.47
N VAL A 54 -1.50 -10.13 6.08
CA VAL A 54 -2.57 -10.16 7.09
C VAL A 54 -3.86 -9.63 6.48
N PRO A 55 -5.04 -10.19 6.80
CA PRO A 55 -6.33 -9.74 6.24
C PRO A 55 -6.84 -8.41 6.84
N PHE A 56 -5.99 -7.39 6.90
CA PHE A 56 -6.36 -6.03 7.32
C PHE A 56 -6.22 -5.06 6.14
N VAL A 57 -7.06 -4.03 6.14
CA VAL A 57 -7.01 -2.89 5.23
C VAL A 57 -6.84 -1.64 6.07
N ALA A 58 -5.94 -0.75 5.68
CA ALA A 58 -5.77 0.55 6.31
C ALA A 58 -6.48 1.63 5.49
N TRP A 59 -7.23 2.50 6.18
CA TRP A 59 -7.83 3.71 5.64
C TRP A 59 -6.96 4.91 5.99
N GLU A 60 -6.72 5.77 5.00
CA GLU A 60 -6.01 7.03 5.18
C GLU A 60 -6.87 8.22 4.71
N PRO A 61 -6.80 9.36 5.41
CA PRO A 61 -7.31 10.61 4.90
C PRO A 61 -6.65 10.92 3.56
N GLY A 62 -7.46 11.08 2.52
CA GLY A 62 -6.99 11.59 1.23
C GLY A 62 -6.82 13.11 1.29
N ASN A 63 -6.28 13.68 0.21
CA ASN A 63 -6.11 15.12 0.13
C ASN A 63 -7.48 15.83 -0.03
N SER A 64 -7.53 17.10 0.39
CA SER A 64 -8.68 17.97 0.13
C SER A 64 -8.43 18.79 -1.13
N TYR A 65 -9.42 18.84 -2.02
CA TYR A 65 -9.34 19.59 -3.27
C TYR A 65 -10.40 20.69 -3.29
N ASN A 66 -10.01 21.90 -3.70
CA ASN A 66 -10.99 22.96 -3.94
C ASN A 66 -11.62 22.78 -5.32
N VAL A 67 -12.92 22.48 -5.34
CA VAL A 67 -13.71 22.20 -6.54
C VAL A 67 -13.81 23.42 -7.47
N PHE A 68 -13.77 24.64 -6.92
CA PHE A 68 -13.75 25.88 -7.69
C PHE A 68 -12.35 26.27 -8.19
N GLY A 69 -11.32 25.55 -7.76
CA GLY A 69 -9.94 25.77 -8.14
C GLY A 69 -9.52 24.99 -9.39
N LYS A 70 -8.21 24.95 -9.61
CA LYS A 70 -7.58 24.08 -10.61
C LYS A 70 -6.76 23.01 -9.91
N HIS A 71 -6.74 21.82 -10.49
CA HIS A 71 -5.80 20.75 -10.14
C HIS A 71 -5.09 20.34 -11.43
N ASP A 72 -3.75 20.32 -11.42
CA ASP A 72 -2.92 20.06 -12.61
C ASP A 72 -3.34 20.87 -13.85
N ASP A 73 -3.51 22.18 -13.65
CA ASP A 73 -3.92 23.17 -14.65
C ASP A 73 -5.31 22.97 -15.28
N LYS A 74 -6.08 21.96 -14.83
CA LYS A 74 -7.44 21.68 -15.27
C LYS A 74 -8.47 22.02 -14.19
N PRO A 75 -9.64 22.56 -14.55
CA PRO A 75 -10.73 22.75 -13.61
C PRO A 75 -11.27 21.39 -13.13
N LEU A 76 -11.61 21.28 -11.84
CA LEU A 76 -12.20 20.05 -11.28
C LEU A 76 -13.63 19.80 -11.78
N ILE A 77 -14.37 20.89 -12.04
CA ILE A 77 -15.70 20.86 -12.66
C ILE A 77 -15.67 21.79 -13.87
N GLU A 78 -16.07 21.25 -15.02
CA GLU A 78 -16.24 22.01 -16.26
C GLU A 78 -17.72 22.08 -16.60
N VAL A 79 -18.25 23.31 -16.73
CA VAL A 79 -19.62 23.55 -17.17
C VAL A 79 -19.56 24.05 -18.61
N SER A 80 -20.26 23.37 -19.50
CA SER A 80 -20.35 23.74 -20.91
C SER A 80 -21.79 24.08 -21.29
N GLY A 81 -21.95 25.03 -22.22
CA GLY A 81 -23.27 25.39 -22.78
C GLY A 81 -24.14 26.31 -21.92
N LEU A 82 -23.64 26.81 -20.79
CA LEU A 82 -24.35 27.73 -19.89
C LEU A 82 -23.41 28.81 -19.36
N ASP A 83 -23.96 29.98 -19.06
CA ASP A 83 -23.22 31.08 -18.44
C ASP A 83 -22.87 30.72 -16.98
N THR A 84 -21.58 30.76 -16.64
CA THR A 84 -21.08 30.57 -15.28
C THR A 84 -20.85 31.91 -14.59
N TYR A 85 -21.18 32.01 -13.32
CA TYR A 85 -20.95 33.22 -12.51
C TYR A 85 -19.73 33.08 -11.61
N PRO A 86 -18.97 34.17 -11.36
CA PRO A 86 -17.85 34.12 -10.44
C PRO A 86 -18.34 33.81 -9.02
N VAL A 87 -17.77 32.78 -8.41
CA VAL A 87 -18.05 32.38 -7.03
C VAL A 87 -17.01 33.01 -6.10
N THR A 88 -17.47 33.65 -5.03
CA THR A 88 -16.60 34.16 -3.96
C THR A 88 -16.66 33.18 -2.79
N GLY A 89 -15.82 32.14 -2.83
CA GLY A 89 -15.75 31.12 -1.78
C GLY A 89 -14.87 29.94 -2.16
N SER A 90 -14.75 28.96 -1.26
CA SER A 90 -14.12 27.68 -1.53
C SER A 90 -15.09 26.55 -1.23
N LEU A 91 -15.12 25.54 -2.11
CA LEU A 91 -15.86 24.30 -1.90
C LEU A 91 -14.84 23.17 -1.85
N HIS A 92 -14.61 22.64 -0.66
CA HIS A 92 -13.60 21.60 -0.44
C HIS A 92 -14.23 20.22 -0.59
N LEU A 93 -13.71 19.42 -1.52
CA LEU A 93 -13.96 18.00 -1.66
C LEU A 93 -12.88 17.24 -0.88
N THR A 94 -13.28 16.53 0.17
CA THR A 94 -12.41 15.66 0.95
C THR A 94 -12.42 14.25 0.36
N THR A 95 -11.24 13.73 0.01
CA THR A 95 -11.11 12.34 -0.47
C THR A 95 -10.68 11.42 0.66
N VAL A 96 -11.00 10.14 0.56
CA VAL A 96 -10.44 9.09 1.42
C VAL A 96 -9.67 8.11 0.54
N SER A 97 -8.49 7.70 0.98
CA SER A 97 -7.68 6.70 0.31
C SER A 97 -7.83 5.38 1.06
N VAL A 98 -8.28 4.34 0.35
CA VAL A 98 -8.34 2.98 0.89
C VAL A 98 -7.18 2.20 0.27
N THR A 99 -6.43 1.49 1.11
CA THR A 99 -5.39 0.56 0.63
C THR A 99 -6.00 -0.40 -0.38
N SER A 100 -5.41 -0.49 -1.58
CA SER A 100 -5.98 -1.21 -2.73
C SER A 100 -6.22 -2.69 -2.43
N VAL A 101 -7.19 -3.29 -3.13
CA VAL A 101 -7.54 -4.73 -3.03
C VAL A 101 -6.32 -5.65 -3.20
N ASP A 102 -5.35 -5.21 -4.01
CA ASP A 102 -4.14 -5.97 -4.35
C ASP A 102 -2.94 -5.67 -3.42
N SER A 103 -3.08 -4.73 -2.48
CA SER A 103 -2.05 -4.39 -1.51
C SER A 103 -2.21 -5.23 -0.25
N GLU A 104 -1.25 -6.11 -0.02
CA GLU A 104 -1.20 -6.90 1.21
C GLU A 104 -0.43 -6.15 2.31
N LEU A 105 -1.09 -5.91 3.45
CA LEU A 105 -0.44 -5.36 4.64
C LEU A 105 0.30 -6.49 5.37
N THR A 106 1.61 -6.31 5.56
CA THR A 106 2.40 -7.20 6.42
C THR A 106 2.18 -6.85 7.90
N LEU A 107 2.31 -7.83 8.81
CA LEU A 107 2.18 -7.62 10.27
C LEU A 107 2.93 -6.38 10.81
N PRO A 108 4.21 -6.14 10.47
CA PRO A 108 4.92 -4.96 10.97
C PRO A 108 4.34 -3.64 10.43
N MET A 109 3.82 -3.62 9.20
CA MET A 109 3.13 -2.44 8.66
C MET A 109 1.80 -2.20 9.39
N ALA A 110 1.00 -3.24 9.61
CA ALA A 110 -0.26 -3.13 10.35
C ALA A 110 -0.08 -2.63 11.80
N VAL A 111 0.99 -3.07 12.48
CA VAL A 111 1.33 -2.58 13.83
C VAL A 111 1.80 -1.14 13.81
N ALA A 112 2.59 -0.75 12.80
CA ALA A 112 3.02 0.64 12.62
C ALA A 112 1.83 1.57 12.32
N ASP A 113 0.92 1.12 11.46
CA ASP A 113 -0.30 1.82 11.08
C ASP A 113 -1.26 1.99 12.25
N TYR A 114 -1.43 0.97 13.09
CA TYR A 114 -2.25 1.05 14.30
C TYR A 114 -1.71 2.08 15.31
N TRP A 115 -0.39 2.34 15.32
CA TRP A 115 0.22 3.35 16.18
C TRP A 115 0.16 4.78 15.62
N LEU A 116 -0.12 4.92 14.32
CA LEU A 116 -0.35 6.21 13.69
C LEU A 116 -1.80 6.65 13.97
N LYS A 117 -1.97 7.79 14.65
CA LYS A 117 -3.28 8.32 15.08
C LYS A 117 -4.27 8.59 13.95
N ASP A 118 -3.80 8.62 12.70
CA ASP A 118 -4.55 9.06 11.53
C ASP A 118 -4.90 7.90 10.57
N ARG A 119 -4.73 6.64 10.99
CA ARG A 119 -5.04 5.44 10.20
C ARG A 119 -6.01 4.52 10.96
N ASP A 120 -7.13 4.19 10.32
CA ASP A 120 -8.06 3.17 10.83
C ASP A 120 -7.79 1.83 10.16
N VAL A 121 -7.52 0.80 10.98
CA VAL A 121 -7.26 -0.56 10.53
C VAL A 121 -8.54 -1.37 10.65
N LEU A 122 -9.17 -1.67 9.51
CA LEU A 122 -10.45 -2.40 9.45
C LEU A 122 -10.24 -3.83 8.92
N PRO A 123 -11.02 -4.82 9.42
CA PRO A 123 -11.02 -6.17 8.85
C PRO A 123 -11.43 -6.13 7.37
N ARG A 124 -10.67 -6.80 6.50
CA ARG A 124 -10.93 -6.79 5.04
C ARG A 124 -12.36 -7.22 4.69
N ASP A 125 -12.93 -8.14 5.45
CA ASP A 125 -14.27 -8.69 5.23
C ASP A 125 -15.41 -7.66 5.41
N SER A 126 -15.18 -6.56 6.14
CA SER A 126 -16.19 -5.51 6.27
C SER A 126 -16.31 -4.63 5.03
N ILE A 127 -15.25 -4.58 4.20
CA ILE A 127 -15.16 -3.73 3.01
C ILE A 127 -15.30 -4.56 1.73
N TYR A 128 -14.67 -5.74 1.68
CA TYR A 128 -14.67 -6.62 0.52
C TYR A 128 -15.22 -8.00 0.91
N PRO A 129 -16.52 -8.26 0.67
CA PRO A 129 -17.11 -9.57 0.94
C PRO A 129 -16.36 -10.66 0.16
N PRO A 130 -16.05 -11.82 0.78
CA PRO A 130 -15.34 -12.89 0.12
C PRO A 130 -16.11 -13.37 -1.12
N GLY A 131 -15.44 -13.44 -2.27
CA GLY A 131 -16.01 -13.98 -3.52
C GLY A 131 -16.27 -12.98 -4.64
N LYS A 132 -16.07 -11.67 -4.43
CA LYS A 132 -16.09 -10.68 -5.53
C LYS A 132 -14.69 -10.42 -6.08
N SER A 133 -14.53 -10.50 -7.40
CA SER A 133 -13.29 -10.11 -8.06
C SER A 133 -13.16 -8.59 -8.10
N ALA A 134 -11.93 -8.06 -8.11
CA ALA A 134 -11.67 -6.62 -8.22
C ALA A 134 -12.35 -6.00 -9.46
N ALA A 135 -12.41 -6.74 -10.58
CA ALA A 135 -13.09 -6.31 -11.79
C ALA A 135 -14.60 -6.13 -11.60
N LYS A 136 -15.25 -7.01 -10.82
CA LYS A 136 -16.69 -6.93 -10.55
C LYS A 136 -17.05 -5.78 -9.62
N VAL A 137 -16.22 -5.52 -8.61
CA VAL A 137 -16.37 -4.37 -7.71
C VAL A 137 -16.26 -3.07 -8.51
N LYS A 138 -15.24 -2.95 -9.37
CA LYS A 138 -15.06 -1.77 -10.22
C LYS A 138 -16.22 -1.53 -11.18
N GLU A 139 -16.78 -2.60 -11.77
CA GLU A 139 -17.95 -2.50 -12.65
C GLU A 139 -19.19 -1.99 -11.90
N GLU A 140 -19.46 -2.53 -10.70
CA GLU A 140 -20.55 -2.05 -9.83
C GLU A 140 -20.35 -0.60 -9.39
N GLU A 141 -19.12 -0.20 -9.02
CA GLU A 141 -18.79 1.18 -8.63
C GLU A 141 -19.08 2.19 -9.73
N VAL A 142 -18.74 1.86 -10.99
CA VAL A 142 -19.04 2.72 -12.14
C VAL A 142 -20.55 2.86 -12.33
N GLN A 143 -21.31 1.76 -12.24
CA GLN A 143 -22.78 1.80 -12.36
C GLN A 143 -23.44 2.62 -11.25
N MET A 144 -22.94 2.49 -10.02
CA MET A 144 -23.43 3.27 -8.88
C MET A 144 -23.12 4.76 -9.04
N MET A 145 -21.95 5.10 -9.60
CA MET A 145 -21.58 6.49 -9.89
C MET A 145 -22.48 7.10 -10.98
N ASP A 146 -22.77 6.37 -12.05
CA ASP A 146 -23.69 6.82 -13.10
C ASP A 146 -25.10 7.08 -12.55
N THR A 147 -25.58 6.17 -11.70
CA THR A 147 -26.87 6.33 -11.01
C THR A 147 -26.87 7.56 -10.11
N SER A 148 -25.80 7.77 -9.34
CA SER A 148 -25.65 8.93 -8.46
C SER A 148 -25.65 10.25 -9.24
N GLN A 149 -25.02 10.29 -10.41
CA GLN A 149 -25.04 11.46 -11.29
C GLN A 149 -26.45 11.74 -11.83
N ASN A 150 -27.17 10.71 -12.28
CA ASN A 150 -28.54 10.86 -12.75
C ASN A 150 -29.47 11.36 -11.65
N ASP A 151 -29.35 10.82 -10.43
CA ASP A 151 -30.13 11.27 -9.28
C ASP A 151 -29.81 12.73 -8.92
N ALA A 152 -28.54 13.15 -9.01
CA ALA A 152 -28.14 14.53 -8.81
C ALA A 152 -28.74 15.48 -9.88
N ILE A 153 -28.78 15.04 -11.15
CA ILE A 153 -29.44 15.79 -12.23
C ILE A 153 -30.94 15.95 -11.94
N VAL A 154 -31.62 14.86 -11.57
CA VAL A 154 -33.04 14.89 -11.21
C VAL A 154 -33.29 15.80 -10.01
N ALA A 155 -32.44 15.74 -8.98
CA ALA A 155 -32.54 16.61 -7.81
C ALA A 155 -32.33 18.09 -8.19
N ALA A 156 -31.36 18.39 -9.06
CA ALA A 156 -31.10 19.73 -9.55
C ALA A 156 -32.27 20.28 -10.39
N LEU A 157 -32.83 19.46 -11.28
CA LEU A 157 -34.01 19.82 -12.07
C LEU A 157 -35.23 20.08 -11.19
N ARG A 158 -35.50 19.23 -10.19
CA ARG A 158 -36.57 19.47 -9.20
C ARG A 158 -36.34 20.76 -8.42
N ALA A 159 -35.12 21.04 -7.97
CA ALA A 159 -34.78 22.27 -7.26
C ALA A 159 -34.96 23.52 -8.14
N ALA A 160 -34.73 23.39 -9.45
CA ALA A 160 -34.97 24.43 -10.45
C ALA A 160 -36.44 24.53 -10.91
N GLY A 161 -37.34 23.70 -10.37
CA GLY A 161 -38.75 23.66 -10.76
C GLY A 161 -38.99 23.12 -12.18
N GLN A 162 -38.02 22.41 -12.76
CA GLN A 162 -38.15 21.77 -14.06
C GLN A 162 -38.85 20.40 -13.91
N PRO A 163 -39.63 19.97 -14.92
CA PRO A 163 -40.20 18.63 -14.92
C PRO A 163 -39.08 17.57 -15.00
N VAL A 164 -39.27 16.46 -14.29
CA VAL A 164 -38.35 15.33 -14.21
C VAL A 164 -39.06 14.01 -14.47
#